data_AF-A0AA43HJ32-F1
#
_entry.id   AF-A0AA43HJ32-F1
#
_cell.length_a   1.000
_cell.length_b   1.000
_cell.length_c   1.000
_cell.angle_alpha   90.00
_cell.angle_beta   90.00
_cell.angle_gamma   90.00
#
_symmetry.space_group_name_H-M   'P 1'
#
loop_
_entity.id
_entity.type
_entity.pdbx_description
1 polymer ?
#
loop_
_entity_poly.entity_id
_entity_poly.type
_entity_poly.pdbx_seq_one_letter_code
_entity_poly.pdbx_strand_id
1 'polypeptide(L)'
;MASGYRSAGVDFDDLFDPYVEGPVAQDSGLRVGGTDLSRRYAHIQYGSKRGDVGYRIGGMDVSNLWAARGSASYRLPFHGQGYSAGNSAKTNSTGSASASVSIDMLSDGNYSIRRSVTGGGNNSNTVVASGRWLPAGASVSEYDVQFSVSNQGAAYFSNSAPSFASLASTQSAGVSVSVPARSTSFESASTSINVHLRRAGGNPQVSSFSASVSASGWV
;
A
#
# COMPACT_ATOMS: atom_id res chain seq x y z
N MET A 1 -16.41 -15.50 -18.68
CA MET A 1 -17.74 -15.68 -19.30
C MET A 1 -18.60 -14.51 -18.87
N ALA A 2 -19.26 -13.81 -19.78
CA ALA A 2 -20.08 -12.63 -19.46
C ALA A 2 -21.08 -12.92 -18.31
N SER A 3 -21.41 -11.93 -17.51
CA SER A 3 -22.39 -12.10 -16.44
C SER A 3 -23.79 -12.38 -16.99
N GLY A 4 -24.10 -11.87 -18.19
CA GLY A 4 -25.43 -11.95 -18.80
C GLY A 4 -26.40 -10.91 -18.24
N TYR A 5 -26.02 -10.20 -17.18
CA TYR A 5 -26.79 -9.10 -16.60
C TYR A 5 -26.39 -7.81 -17.32
N ARG A 6 -27.38 -7.13 -17.91
CA ARG A 6 -27.14 -5.96 -18.76
C ARG A 6 -27.97 -4.76 -18.35
N SER A 7 -27.38 -3.59 -18.45
CA SER A 7 -28.07 -2.30 -18.35
C SER A 7 -27.75 -1.44 -19.55
N ALA A 8 -28.78 -0.89 -20.19
CA ALA A 8 -28.67 -0.16 -21.45
C ALA A 8 -27.84 -0.89 -22.53
N GLY A 9 -27.93 -2.23 -22.59
CA GLY A 9 -27.20 -3.06 -23.55
C GLY A 9 -25.77 -3.43 -23.16
N VAL A 10 -25.23 -2.88 -22.08
CA VAL A 10 -23.86 -3.13 -21.61
C VAL A 10 -23.88 -4.16 -20.47
N ASP A 11 -22.97 -5.13 -20.51
CA ASP A 11 -22.86 -6.19 -19.48
C ASP A 11 -22.27 -5.64 -18.19
N PHE A 12 -22.73 -6.17 -17.05
CA PHE A 12 -22.24 -5.77 -15.73
C PHE A 12 -20.74 -5.95 -15.58
N ASP A 13 -20.13 -6.88 -16.30
CA ASP A 13 -18.67 -7.05 -16.35
C ASP A 13 -17.92 -5.83 -16.90
N ASP A 14 -18.58 -4.99 -17.70
CA ASP A 14 -18.03 -3.73 -18.21
C ASP A 14 -18.47 -2.52 -17.37
N LEU A 15 -19.46 -2.71 -16.48
CA LEU A 15 -20.04 -1.65 -15.67
C LEU A 15 -19.45 -1.57 -14.26
N PHE A 16 -19.01 -2.69 -13.71
CA PHE A 16 -18.52 -2.82 -12.34
C PHE A 16 -17.11 -3.40 -12.31
N ASP A 17 -16.35 -3.01 -11.29
CA ASP A 17 -15.02 -3.57 -11.09
C ASP A 17 -15.12 -5.04 -10.65
N PRO A 18 -14.27 -5.93 -11.18
CA PRO A 18 -14.21 -7.29 -10.70
C PRO A 18 -13.75 -7.30 -9.25
N TYR A 19 -14.36 -8.17 -8.45
CA TYR A 19 -13.93 -8.42 -7.09
C TYR A 19 -12.53 -9.02 -7.10
N VAL A 20 -11.65 -8.42 -6.31
CA VAL A 20 -10.26 -8.87 -6.13
C VAL A 20 -10.09 -9.50 -4.76
N GLU A 21 -10.41 -8.78 -3.68
CA GLU A 21 -10.35 -9.27 -2.30
C GLU A 21 -11.19 -8.43 -1.31
N GLY A 22 -11.27 -8.90 -0.06
CA GLY A 22 -11.94 -8.22 1.06
C GLY A 22 -13.42 -8.56 1.22
N PRO A 23 -14.16 -7.84 2.08
CA PRO A 23 -15.59 -8.04 2.22
C PRO A 23 -16.34 -8.01 0.88
N VAL A 24 -17.18 -9.03 0.67
CA VAL A 24 -18.13 -9.10 -0.44
C VAL A 24 -19.38 -8.30 -0.13
N ALA A 25 -20.09 -7.85 -1.16
CA ALA A 25 -21.39 -7.21 -0.98
C ALA A 25 -22.41 -8.19 -0.38
N GLN A 26 -23.50 -7.64 0.16
CA GLN A 26 -24.66 -8.45 0.51
C GLN A 26 -25.13 -9.27 -0.70
N ASP A 27 -25.72 -10.45 -0.44
CA ASP A 27 -26.24 -11.32 -1.50
C ASP A 27 -27.22 -10.54 -2.38
N SER A 28 -26.92 -10.51 -3.68
CA SER A 28 -27.67 -9.72 -4.64
C SER A 28 -28.87 -10.47 -5.22
N GLY A 29 -28.98 -11.78 -4.97
CA GLY A 29 -29.93 -12.65 -5.63
C GLY A 29 -29.62 -12.92 -7.11
N LEU A 30 -28.73 -12.15 -7.73
CA LEU A 30 -28.36 -12.25 -9.15
C LEU A 30 -27.24 -13.29 -9.27
N ARG A 31 -27.47 -14.37 -10.03
CA ARG A 31 -26.59 -15.55 -10.02
C ARG A 31 -26.13 -15.93 -11.42
N VAL A 32 -24.86 -16.31 -11.53
CA VAL A 32 -24.26 -16.90 -12.73
C VAL A 32 -23.65 -18.24 -12.34
N GLY A 33 -24.11 -19.33 -12.97
CA GLY A 33 -23.66 -20.68 -12.61
C GLY A 33 -23.91 -21.04 -11.13
N GLY A 34 -25.00 -20.53 -10.54
CA GLY A 34 -25.33 -20.73 -9.13
C GLY A 34 -24.59 -19.82 -8.14
N THR A 35 -23.61 -19.04 -8.58
CA THR A 35 -22.84 -18.12 -7.72
C THR A 35 -23.41 -16.71 -7.80
N ASP A 36 -23.63 -16.07 -6.65
CA ASP A 36 -24.13 -14.70 -6.58
C ASP A 36 -23.11 -13.66 -7.10
N LEU A 37 -23.59 -12.65 -7.82
CA LEU A 37 -22.77 -11.57 -8.37
C LEU A 37 -22.09 -10.72 -7.30
N SER A 38 -22.54 -10.76 -6.03
CA SER A 38 -21.84 -10.10 -4.91
C SER A 38 -20.42 -10.60 -4.68
N ARG A 39 -20.10 -11.80 -5.18
CA ARG A 39 -18.76 -12.41 -5.15
C ARG A 39 -17.95 -12.13 -6.43
N ARG A 40 -18.57 -11.50 -7.41
CA ARG A 40 -17.97 -11.22 -8.72
C ARG A 40 -17.53 -9.77 -8.87
N TYR A 41 -18.22 -8.84 -8.22
CA TYR A 41 -17.93 -7.42 -8.32
C TYR A 41 -17.42 -6.83 -7.00
N ALA A 42 -16.49 -5.89 -7.10
CA ALA A 42 -15.88 -5.22 -5.98
C ALA A 42 -16.94 -4.50 -5.15
N HIS A 43 -16.92 -4.68 -3.83
CA HIS A 43 -17.82 -3.99 -2.91
C HIS A 43 -17.70 -2.46 -3.07
N ILE A 44 -18.82 -1.74 -2.97
CA ILE A 44 -18.89 -0.28 -3.16
C ILE A 44 -17.88 0.50 -2.30
N GLN A 45 -17.62 0.02 -1.08
CA GLN A 45 -16.62 0.60 -0.16
C GLN A 45 -15.22 0.78 -0.78
N TYR A 46 -14.87 -0.02 -1.78
CA TYR A 46 -13.58 0.06 -2.43
C TYR A 46 -13.56 1.13 -3.52
N GLY A 47 -14.70 1.57 -4.04
CA GLY A 47 -14.71 2.53 -5.13
C GLY A 47 -15.84 3.54 -5.02
N SER A 48 -16.31 4.00 -6.18
CA SER A 48 -17.39 4.97 -6.26
C SER A 48 -18.62 4.37 -6.93
N LYS A 49 -19.78 4.91 -6.56
CA LYS A 49 -21.05 4.54 -7.17
C LYS A 49 -21.13 5.09 -8.59
N ARG A 50 -21.65 4.28 -9.51
CA ARG A 50 -22.11 4.74 -10.84
C ARG A 50 -23.60 5.10 -10.83
N GLY A 51 -24.09 5.66 -11.94
CA GLY A 51 -25.53 5.78 -12.16
C GLY A 51 -26.26 4.44 -11.97
N ASP A 52 -27.48 4.50 -11.43
CA ASP A 52 -28.32 3.33 -11.20
C ASP A 52 -28.48 2.51 -12.49
N VAL A 53 -28.33 1.19 -12.38
CA VAL A 53 -28.38 0.28 -13.54
C VAL A 53 -29.75 -0.37 -13.73
N GLY A 54 -30.69 -0.10 -12.82
CA GLY A 54 -32.08 -0.55 -12.91
C GLY A 54 -32.36 -1.90 -12.25
N TYR A 55 -31.36 -2.48 -11.57
CA TYR A 55 -31.51 -3.77 -10.88
C TYR A 55 -31.51 -3.51 -9.37
N ARG A 56 -32.61 -3.87 -8.70
CA ARG A 56 -32.82 -3.51 -7.29
C ARG A 56 -32.95 -4.73 -6.38
N ILE A 57 -32.39 -4.60 -5.17
CA ILE A 57 -32.48 -5.56 -4.07
C ILE A 57 -32.91 -4.81 -2.82
N GLY A 58 -33.98 -5.27 -2.17
CA GLY A 58 -34.52 -4.59 -0.99
C GLY A 58 -34.89 -3.12 -1.25
N GLY A 59 -35.24 -2.77 -2.49
CA GLY A 59 -35.55 -1.39 -2.92
C GLY A 59 -34.35 -0.53 -3.33
N MET A 60 -33.11 -1.01 -3.16
CA MET A 60 -31.87 -0.30 -3.48
C MET A 60 -31.25 -0.83 -4.78
N ASP A 61 -30.77 0.05 -5.65
CA ASP A 61 -30.08 -0.37 -6.88
C ASP A 61 -28.72 -1.03 -6.59
N VAL A 62 -28.35 -2.07 -7.34
CA VAL A 62 -27.06 -2.78 -7.23
C VAL A 62 -25.85 -1.85 -7.41
N SER A 63 -26.01 -0.70 -8.08
CA SER A 63 -24.97 0.34 -8.13
C SER A 63 -24.61 0.92 -6.77
N ASN A 64 -25.42 0.70 -5.73
CA ASN A 64 -25.08 1.03 -4.34
C ASN A 64 -24.34 -0.11 -3.63
N LEU A 65 -24.18 -1.28 -4.25
CA LEU A 65 -23.51 -2.45 -3.69
C LEU A 65 -22.11 -2.64 -4.27
N TRP A 66 -21.89 -2.24 -5.53
CA TRP A 66 -20.66 -2.51 -6.26
C TRP A 66 -19.98 -1.26 -6.79
N ALA A 67 -18.65 -1.26 -6.74
CA ALA A 67 -17.82 -0.20 -7.28
C ALA A 67 -17.92 -0.13 -8.81
N ALA A 68 -18.08 1.08 -9.35
CA ALA A 68 -18.06 1.34 -10.77
C ALA A 68 -16.75 0.86 -11.39
N ARG A 69 -16.78 0.43 -12.65
CA ARG A 69 -15.58 0.01 -13.38
C ARG A 69 -14.47 1.07 -13.33
N GLY A 70 -13.26 0.66 -12.94
CA GLY A 70 -12.08 1.51 -12.80
C GLY A 70 -12.05 2.39 -11.55
N SER A 71 -12.96 2.19 -10.58
CA SER A 71 -13.03 3.01 -9.36
C SER A 71 -12.56 2.30 -8.10
N ALA A 72 -12.53 0.96 -8.09
CA ALA A 72 -12.14 0.18 -6.92
C ALA A 72 -10.66 0.41 -6.58
N SER A 73 -10.40 0.69 -5.31
CA SER A 73 -9.11 0.93 -4.71
C SER A 73 -8.95 0.05 -3.47
N TYR A 74 -7.96 -0.82 -3.53
CA TYR A 74 -7.58 -1.72 -2.43
C TYR A 74 -6.37 -1.12 -1.74
N ARG A 75 -6.62 -0.21 -0.78
CA ARG A 75 -5.56 0.39 0.04
C ARG A 75 -4.94 -0.68 0.93
N LEU A 76 -3.61 -0.74 0.96
CA LEU A 76 -2.88 -1.65 1.83
C LEU A 76 -3.04 -1.23 3.30
N PRO A 77 -2.97 -2.16 4.27
CA PRO A 77 -3.30 -1.86 5.67
C PRO A 77 -2.40 -0.79 6.33
N PHE A 78 -1.20 -0.55 5.79
CA PHE A 78 -0.34 0.54 6.26
C PHE A 78 -0.76 1.92 5.76
N HIS A 79 -1.76 2.02 4.88
CA HIS A 79 -2.21 3.29 4.33
C HIS A 79 -2.66 4.24 5.44
N GLY A 80 -2.14 5.47 5.43
CA GLY A 80 -2.43 6.51 6.40
C GLY A 80 -1.77 6.31 7.76
N GLN A 81 -0.98 5.25 7.95
CA GLN A 81 -0.27 4.99 9.20
C GLN A 81 0.99 5.87 9.34
N GLY A 82 1.50 5.95 10.56
CA GLY A 82 2.75 6.64 10.87
C GLY A 82 3.73 5.75 11.60
N TYR A 83 4.98 5.80 11.16
CA TYR A 83 6.09 5.05 11.73
C TYR A 83 7.25 6.00 12.03
N SER A 84 7.88 5.82 13.19
CA SER A 84 8.95 6.68 13.65
C SER A 84 10.17 5.90 14.12
N ALA A 85 11.35 6.42 13.81
CA ALA A 85 12.65 5.91 14.26
C ALA A 85 13.51 7.08 14.75
N GLY A 86 13.97 7.02 15.99
CA GLY A 86 14.87 8.02 16.56
C GLY A 86 16.08 7.35 17.18
N ASN A 87 17.25 7.93 16.99
CA ASN A 87 18.48 7.43 17.61
C ASN A 87 19.35 8.57 18.14
N SER A 88 20.01 8.32 19.26
CA SER A 88 20.96 9.25 19.85
C SER A 88 22.26 8.53 20.10
N ALA A 89 23.37 9.17 19.71
CA ALA A 89 24.69 8.65 19.97
C ALA A 89 24.90 8.47 21.48
N LYS A 90 25.55 7.37 21.87
CA LYS A 90 25.94 7.15 23.27
C LYS A 90 27.13 8.06 23.60
N THR A 91 27.20 8.63 24.80
CA THR A 91 28.38 9.42 25.23
C THR A 91 29.67 8.65 24.97
N ASN A 92 30.69 9.34 24.47
CA ASN A 92 31.99 8.77 24.07
C ASN A 92 31.95 7.76 22.91
N SER A 93 30.83 7.62 22.19
CA SER A 93 30.79 6.79 20.97
C SER A 93 31.42 7.50 19.77
N THR A 94 32.01 6.72 18.88
CA THR A 94 32.57 7.16 17.60
C THR A 94 31.73 6.60 16.44
N GLY A 95 31.95 7.09 15.21
CA GLY A 95 31.17 6.68 14.05
C GLY A 95 29.95 7.57 13.84
N SER A 96 28.81 6.98 13.51
CA SER A 96 27.57 7.71 13.23
C SER A 96 26.38 7.11 13.97
N ALA A 97 25.47 7.96 14.44
CA ALA A 97 24.15 7.54 14.89
C ALA A 97 23.17 7.67 13.73
N SER A 98 22.47 6.59 13.41
CA SER A 98 21.53 6.54 12.29
C SER A 98 20.16 6.00 12.70
N ALA A 99 19.13 6.47 12.02
CA ALA A 99 17.76 6.00 12.16
C ALA A 99 17.09 5.89 10.79
N SER A 100 16.26 4.87 10.61
CA SER A 100 15.58 4.58 9.35
C SER A 100 14.23 3.93 9.54
N VAL A 101 13.34 4.20 8.59
CA VAL A 101 12.07 3.50 8.39
C VAL A 101 12.04 3.04 6.93
N SER A 102 11.80 1.74 6.70
CA SER A 102 11.74 1.15 5.37
C SER A 102 10.50 0.28 5.19
N ILE A 103 10.12 0.06 3.94
CA ILE A 103 9.15 -0.92 3.51
C ILE A 103 9.80 -1.89 2.53
N ASP A 104 9.54 -3.18 2.74
CA ASP A 104 9.84 -4.26 1.80
C ASP A 104 8.51 -4.77 1.24
N MET A 105 8.36 -4.75 -0.08
CA MET A 105 7.31 -5.45 -0.83
C MET A 105 7.92 -6.78 -1.30
N LEU A 106 7.68 -7.85 -0.55
CA LEU A 106 8.32 -9.14 -0.71
C LEU A 106 7.73 -9.92 -1.89
N SER A 107 8.57 -10.68 -2.60
CA SER A 107 8.16 -11.51 -3.74
C SER A 107 7.31 -12.74 -3.36
N ASP A 108 7.01 -12.94 -2.07
CA ASP A 108 6.08 -13.97 -1.58
C ASP A 108 4.63 -13.45 -1.46
N GLY A 109 4.40 -12.17 -1.80
CA GLY A 109 3.09 -11.52 -1.69
C GLY A 109 2.83 -10.80 -0.38
N ASN A 110 3.81 -10.76 0.53
CA ASN A 110 3.74 -10.05 1.80
C ASN A 110 4.51 -8.73 1.77
N TYR A 111 4.17 -7.81 2.67
CA TYR A 111 4.97 -6.61 2.94
C TYR A 111 5.45 -6.61 4.39
N SER A 112 6.55 -5.90 4.63
CA SER A 112 7.00 -5.58 5.98
C SER A 112 7.50 -4.15 6.06
N ILE A 113 7.09 -3.43 7.09
CA ILE A 113 7.62 -2.11 7.45
C ILE A 113 8.56 -2.30 8.62
N ARG A 114 9.78 -1.78 8.49
CA ARG A 114 10.88 -1.97 9.42
C ARG A 114 11.35 -0.63 9.96
N ARG A 115 11.64 -0.60 11.26
CA ARG A 115 12.43 0.45 11.90
C ARG A 115 13.82 -0.09 12.17
N SER A 116 14.84 0.67 11.81
CA SER A 116 16.22 0.34 12.19
C SER A 116 16.95 1.57 12.73
N VAL A 117 17.64 1.39 13.85
CA VAL A 117 18.49 2.41 14.48
C VAL A 117 19.84 1.77 14.82
N THR A 118 20.94 2.43 14.45
CA THR A 118 22.30 1.88 14.54
C THR A 118 23.31 2.93 14.99
N GLY A 119 24.40 2.50 15.65
CA GLY A 119 25.48 3.38 16.09
C GLY A 119 25.10 4.35 17.22
N GLY A 120 23.98 4.12 17.90
CA GLY A 120 23.54 4.91 19.06
C GLY A 120 23.45 4.09 20.34
N GLY A 121 22.82 4.68 21.36
CA GLY A 121 22.63 4.05 22.68
C GLY A 121 21.63 2.90 22.69
N ASN A 122 20.70 2.85 21.72
CA ASN A 122 19.58 1.91 21.68
C ASN A 122 19.41 1.27 20.29
N ASN A 123 20.46 0.59 19.81
CA ASN A 123 20.43 -0.08 18.51
C ASN A 123 19.29 -1.12 18.45
N SER A 124 18.53 -1.11 17.36
CA SER A 124 17.44 -2.07 17.14
C SER A 124 17.10 -2.18 15.66
N ASN A 125 16.56 -3.32 15.25
CA ASN A 125 16.01 -3.55 13.92
C ASN A 125 14.74 -4.39 14.07
N THR A 126 13.57 -3.76 13.90
CA THR A 126 12.28 -4.37 14.23
C THR A 126 11.27 -4.19 13.11
N VAL A 127 10.51 -5.24 12.82
CA VAL A 127 9.32 -5.15 11.96
C VAL A 127 8.19 -4.54 12.80
N VAL A 128 7.69 -3.40 12.37
CA VAL A 128 6.64 -2.63 13.07
C VAL A 128 5.26 -2.80 12.45
N ALA A 129 5.20 -3.25 11.20
CA ALA A 129 3.97 -3.70 10.55
C ALA A 129 4.28 -4.75 9.50
N SER A 130 3.36 -5.67 9.29
CA SER A 130 3.42 -6.63 8.19
C SER A 130 2.01 -7.01 7.75
N GLY A 131 1.90 -7.56 6.56
CA GLY A 131 0.64 -8.02 6.02
C GLY A 131 0.80 -8.52 4.60
N ARG A 132 -0.32 -8.84 3.97
CA ARG A 132 -0.36 -9.30 2.58
C ARG A 132 -0.64 -8.12 1.65
N TRP A 133 0.10 -8.00 0.54
CA TRP A 133 -0.20 -7.04 -0.52
C TRP A 133 -0.75 -7.71 -1.78
N LEU A 134 -0.39 -8.97 -2.01
CA LEU A 134 -0.83 -9.70 -3.18
C LEU A 134 -2.30 -10.08 -3.00
N PRO A 135 -3.18 -9.84 -3.98
CA PRO A 135 -4.55 -10.32 -3.90
C PRO A 135 -4.67 -11.85 -3.86
N ALA A 136 -5.76 -12.36 -3.28
CA ALA A 136 -6.01 -13.80 -3.23
C ALA A 136 -6.10 -14.40 -4.65
N GLY A 137 -5.37 -15.50 -4.91
CA GLY A 137 -5.36 -16.18 -6.20
C GLY A 137 -4.56 -15.50 -7.32
N ALA A 138 -3.96 -14.33 -7.06
CA ALA A 138 -3.07 -13.65 -8.01
C ALA A 138 -1.62 -14.18 -7.93
N SER A 139 -0.83 -13.92 -8.97
CA SER A 139 0.62 -14.19 -8.96
C SER A 139 1.42 -12.90 -8.84
N VAL A 140 2.51 -12.92 -8.07
CA VAL A 140 3.41 -11.77 -7.90
C VAL A 140 4.02 -11.28 -9.22
N SER A 141 4.18 -12.17 -10.19
CA SER A 141 4.69 -11.84 -11.53
C SER A 141 3.75 -10.95 -12.35
N GLU A 142 2.49 -10.84 -11.93
CA GLU A 142 1.49 -10.01 -12.60
C GLU A 142 1.50 -8.56 -12.12
N TYR A 143 2.29 -8.23 -11.09
CA TYR A 143 2.25 -6.93 -10.43
C TYR A 143 3.59 -6.19 -10.52
N ASP A 144 3.47 -4.88 -10.66
CA ASP A 144 4.58 -3.94 -10.54
C ASP A 144 4.37 -3.03 -9.34
N VAL A 145 5.47 -2.57 -8.76
CA VAL A 145 5.49 -1.49 -7.78
C VAL A 145 6.37 -0.35 -8.24
N GLN A 146 6.00 0.87 -7.88
CA GLN A 146 6.86 2.03 -7.90
C GLN A 146 6.80 2.71 -6.53
N PHE A 147 7.94 3.19 -6.05
CA PHE A 147 8.00 3.99 -4.83
C PHE A 147 8.30 5.45 -5.16
N SER A 148 7.64 6.35 -4.44
CA SER A 148 7.97 7.78 -4.44
C SER A 148 7.88 8.36 -3.04
N VAL A 149 8.43 9.55 -2.84
CA VAL A 149 8.44 10.27 -1.57
C VAL A 149 7.87 11.67 -1.76
N SER A 150 7.05 12.17 -0.83
CA SER A 150 6.37 13.47 -0.99
C SER A 150 7.28 14.68 -0.76
N ASN A 151 8.20 14.60 0.19
CA ASN A 151 9.25 15.60 0.45
C ASN A 151 10.35 14.98 1.29
N GLN A 152 11.56 14.86 0.75
CA GLN A 152 12.65 14.14 1.40
C GLN A 152 13.27 14.90 2.59
N GLY A 153 13.12 16.24 2.65
CA GLY A 153 13.79 17.06 3.67
C GLY A 153 15.29 16.77 3.75
N ALA A 154 15.83 16.63 4.98
CA ALA A 154 17.22 16.24 5.23
C ALA A 154 17.46 14.71 5.18
N ALA A 155 16.43 13.89 5.00
CA ALA A 155 16.61 12.44 4.96
C ALA A 155 17.25 11.98 3.65
N TYR A 156 17.90 10.82 3.67
CA TYR A 156 18.23 10.05 2.48
C TYR A 156 17.06 9.11 2.13
N PHE A 157 16.67 9.05 0.86
CA PHE A 157 15.65 8.12 0.34
C PHE A 157 16.32 7.02 -0.47
N SER A 158 16.26 5.79 0.05
CA SER A 158 16.60 4.55 -0.66
C SER A 158 15.39 4.04 -1.43
N ASN A 159 15.59 3.63 -2.68
CA ASN A 159 14.50 3.18 -3.55
C ASN A 159 15.01 2.17 -4.58
N SER A 160 14.51 0.93 -4.55
CA SER A 160 14.83 -0.10 -5.55
C SER A 160 13.92 -0.05 -6.79
N ALA A 161 12.80 0.68 -6.73
CA ALA A 161 11.80 0.78 -7.79
C ALA A 161 11.40 2.26 -8.06
N PRO A 162 12.31 3.10 -8.62
CA PRO A 162 12.03 4.50 -8.97
C PRO A 162 11.03 4.64 -10.14
N SER A 163 10.95 3.61 -10.98
CA SER A 163 9.88 3.37 -11.95
C SER A 163 9.18 2.05 -11.62
N PHE A 164 8.08 1.75 -12.30
CA PHE A 164 7.39 0.47 -12.11
C PHE A 164 8.33 -0.70 -12.37
N ALA A 165 8.60 -1.46 -11.31
CA ALA A 165 9.44 -2.64 -11.31
C ALA A 165 8.62 -3.86 -10.88
N SER A 166 8.91 -5.01 -11.47
CA SER A 166 8.19 -6.25 -11.18
C SER A 166 8.35 -6.68 -9.71
N LEU A 167 7.26 -7.17 -9.13
CA LEU A 167 7.22 -7.82 -7.81
C LEU A 167 7.52 -9.32 -7.85
N ALA A 168 7.94 -9.86 -9.01
CA ALA A 168 8.57 -11.17 -9.07
C ALA A 168 9.87 -11.25 -8.25
N SER A 169 10.46 -10.11 -7.92
CA SER A 169 11.54 -9.94 -6.94
C SER A 169 11.12 -8.95 -5.85
N THR A 170 11.66 -9.12 -4.65
CA THR A 170 11.44 -8.16 -3.56
C THR A 170 11.91 -6.77 -3.97
N GLN A 171 11.06 -5.77 -3.72
CA GLN A 171 11.36 -4.36 -3.91
C GLN A 171 11.28 -3.63 -2.58
N SER A 172 12.11 -2.62 -2.37
CA SER A 172 12.15 -1.87 -1.12
C SER A 172 12.33 -0.38 -1.33
N ALA A 173 11.85 0.37 -0.34
CA ALA A 173 12.12 1.79 -0.22
C ALA A 173 12.23 2.17 1.26
N GLY A 174 12.95 3.24 1.56
CA GLY A 174 13.11 3.66 2.94
C GLY A 174 13.76 5.02 3.07
N VAL A 175 13.51 5.65 4.20
CA VAL A 175 14.09 6.95 4.54
C VAL A 175 15.00 6.81 5.75
N SER A 176 16.11 7.54 5.75
CA SER A 176 17.08 7.48 6.83
C SER A 176 17.75 8.81 7.07
N VAL A 177 18.14 9.08 8.32
CA VAL A 177 19.06 10.16 8.69
C VAL A 177 20.27 9.58 9.41
N SER A 178 21.41 10.26 9.29
CA SER A 178 22.66 9.86 9.92
C SER A 178 23.47 11.09 10.30
N VAL A 179 23.98 11.12 11.52
CA VAL A 179 24.86 12.19 12.01
C VAL A 179 26.13 11.60 12.61
N PRO A 180 27.27 12.32 12.58
CA PRO A 180 28.45 11.92 13.35
C PRO A 180 28.11 11.75 14.84
N ALA A 181 28.61 10.69 15.47
CA ALA A 181 28.30 10.39 16.86
C ALA A 181 28.86 11.48 17.80
N ARG A 182 30.12 11.88 17.61
CA ARG A 182 30.78 12.95 18.36
C ARG A 182 30.56 14.31 17.70
N SER A 183 29.36 14.83 17.78
CA SER A 183 29.03 16.19 17.34
C SER A 183 27.82 16.74 18.11
N THR A 184 27.57 18.04 17.93
CA THR A 184 26.34 18.73 18.37
C THR A 184 25.22 18.62 17.31
N SER A 185 25.40 17.78 16.29
CA SER A 185 24.48 17.68 15.15
C SER A 185 23.18 17.01 15.56
N PHE A 186 22.09 17.55 15.04
CA PHE A 186 20.77 16.97 15.11
C PHE A 186 20.13 17.07 13.74
N GLU A 187 19.66 15.95 13.22
CA GLU A 187 18.95 15.89 11.95
C GLU A 187 17.61 15.18 12.17
N SER A 188 16.56 15.71 11.54
CA SER A 188 15.25 15.08 11.54
C SER A 188 14.49 15.35 10.25
N ALA A 189 13.67 14.39 9.86
CA ALA A 189 12.79 14.51 8.71
C ALA A 189 11.48 13.77 8.98
N SER A 190 10.39 14.31 8.46
CA SER A 190 9.09 13.62 8.40
C SER A 190 8.59 13.70 6.97
N THR A 191 8.28 12.55 6.39
CA THR A 191 7.92 12.44 4.98
C THR A 191 6.89 11.34 4.74
N SER A 192 6.27 11.33 3.56
CA SER A 192 5.35 10.26 3.14
C SER A 192 6.03 9.39 2.09
N ILE A 193 6.16 8.09 2.38
CA ILE A 193 6.51 7.08 1.37
C ILE A 193 5.23 6.65 0.69
N ASN A 194 5.18 6.76 -0.64
CA ASN A 194 4.06 6.36 -1.47
C ASN A 194 4.42 5.09 -2.23
N VAL A 195 3.56 4.09 -2.13
CA VAL A 195 3.65 2.79 -2.78
C VAL A 195 2.58 2.75 -3.86
N HIS A 196 3.01 2.78 -5.11
CA HIS A 196 2.15 2.68 -6.29
C HIS A 196 2.16 1.22 -6.74
N LEU A 197 1.11 0.48 -6.41
CA LEU A 197 0.94 -0.91 -6.77
C LEU A 197 0.01 -1.03 -7.98
N ARG A 198 0.39 -1.78 -9.00
CA ARG A 198 -0.50 -2.05 -10.15
C ARG A 198 -0.38 -3.49 -10.61
N ARG A 199 -1.43 -3.98 -11.26
CA ARG A 199 -1.25 -5.09 -12.22
C ARG A 199 -0.50 -4.55 -13.43
N ALA A 200 0.42 -5.31 -14.01
CA ALA A 200 1.27 -4.87 -15.10
C ALA A 200 0.43 -4.28 -16.26
N GLY A 201 0.76 -3.05 -16.68
CA GLY A 201 0.01 -2.31 -17.71
C GLY A 201 -1.32 -1.70 -17.27
N GLY A 202 -1.75 -1.89 -16.02
CA GLY A 202 -2.95 -1.29 -15.44
C GLY A 202 -2.72 0.05 -14.74
N ASN A 203 -3.80 0.62 -14.20
CA ASN A 203 -3.75 1.83 -13.40
C ASN A 203 -3.17 1.55 -11.99
N PRO A 204 -2.27 2.40 -11.47
CA PRO A 204 -1.72 2.23 -10.14
C PRO A 204 -2.68 2.63 -9.04
N GLN A 205 -2.62 1.86 -7.96
CA GLN A 205 -3.27 2.10 -6.68
C GLN A 205 -2.22 2.60 -5.70
N VAL A 206 -2.52 3.69 -4.99
CA VAL A 206 -1.55 4.34 -4.12
C VAL A 206 -1.86 4.07 -2.66
N SER A 207 -0.92 3.43 -1.97
CA SER A 207 -0.90 3.31 -0.51
C SER A 207 0.26 4.12 0.05
N SER A 208 0.03 4.92 1.08
CA SER A 208 1.07 5.80 1.63
C SER A 208 1.11 5.74 3.14
N PHE A 209 2.30 5.94 3.72
CA PHE A 209 2.47 6.07 5.15
C PHE A 209 3.48 7.17 5.47
N SER A 210 3.33 7.77 6.65
CA SER A 210 4.28 8.75 7.16
C SER A 210 5.47 8.06 7.84
N ALA A 211 6.67 8.54 7.53
CA ALA A 211 7.94 8.06 8.06
C ALA A 211 8.69 9.25 8.69
N SER A 212 8.88 9.17 10.01
CA SER A 212 9.59 10.19 10.78
C SER A 212 10.91 9.61 11.29
N VAL A 213 12.02 10.23 10.93
CA VAL A 213 13.37 9.78 11.31
C VAL A 213 14.14 10.90 12.00
N SER A 214 14.87 10.58 13.06
CA SER A 214 15.74 11.54 13.75
C SER A 214 17.04 10.91 14.25
N ALA A 215 18.13 11.67 14.20
CA ALA A 215 19.42 11.27 14.74
C ALA A 215 20.13 12.44 15.43
N SER A 216 20.79 12.17 16.57
CA SER A 216 21.57 13.17 17.31
C SER A 216 22.96 12.66 17.70
N GLY A 217 23.95 13.56 17.70
CA GLY A 217 25.25 13.34 18.33
C GLY A 217 25.16 13.43 19.87
N TRP A 218 26.29 13.22 20.56
CA TRP A 218 26.37 13.20 22.04
C TRP A 218 27.08 14.40 22.67
N VAL A 219 27.64 15.32 21.86
CA VAL A 219 28.36 16.52 22.35
C VAL A 219 27.39 17.64 22.67
#